data_AF-A0A453KDS4-F1
#
_entry.id   AF-A0A453KDS4-F1
#
_cell.length_a   1.000
_cell.length_b   1.000
_cell.length_c   1.000
_cell.angle_alpha   90.00
_cell.angle_beta   90.00
_cell.angle_gamma   90.00
#
_symmetry.space_group_name_H-M   'P 1'
#
loop_
_entity.id
_entity.type
_entity.pdbx_description
1 polymer ?
#
loop_
_entity_poly.entity_id
_entity_poly.type
_entity_poly.pdbx_seq_one_letter_code
_entity_poly.pdbx_strand_id
1 'polypeptide(L)'
;MLVATALGRIQGANLEGVLAYYGFPIPMPPVVTTEHHPASLPDGQFVLKTLPIYAKCIGDGDGFTAYVDTADPTESANVPQEVREAVNAMSQTPKHRNSQQKSVLQSKLNKAGYRIIYTSKDEILARQYRFRLRGH
;
A
#
# COMPACT_ATOMS: atom_id res chain seq x y z
N MET A 1 -17.39 44.48 29.38
CA MET A 1 -17.61 43.05 29.08
C MET A 1 -18.84 42.90 28.17
N LEU A 2 -18.73 43.27 26.89
CA LEU A 2 -19.85 43.20 25.92
C LEU A 2 -19.53 42.32 24.70
N VAL A 3 -18.24 42.17 24.38
CA VAL A 3 -17.76 41.49 23.18
C VAL A 3 -17.87 39.95 23.29
N ALA A 4 -17.51 39.37 24.44
CA ALA A 4 -17.54 37.92 24.66
C ALA A 4 -18.97 37.34 24.56
N THR A 5 -19.96 38.05 25.11
CA THR A 5 -21.37 37.62 25.09
C THR A 5 -22.00 37.72 23.69
N ALA A 6 -21.53 38.66 22.86
CA ALA A 6 -21.99 38.79 21.47
C ALA A 6 -21.42 37.68 20.58
N LEU A 7 -20.16 37.30 20.78
CA LEU A 7 -19.46 36.26 20.01
C LEU A 7 -20.03 34.86 20.25
N GLY A 8 -20.57 34.57 21.45
CA GLY A 8 -21.17 33.29 21.79
C GLY A 8 -22.47 32.94 21.05
N ARG A 9 -23.05 33.87 20.28
CA ARG A 9 -24.29 33.66 19.48
C ARG A 9 -24.03 33.26 18.02
N ILE A 10 -22.77 33.24 17.59
CA ILE A 10 -22.37 32.92 16.23
C ILE A 10 -22.08 31.41 16.15
N GLN A 11 -22.65 30.70 15.16
CA GLN A 11 -22.33 29.28 14.93
C GLN A 11 -20.83 29.13 14.61
N GLY A 12 -20.16 28.15 15.25
CA GLY A 12 -18.70 28.06 15.37
C GLY A 12 -17.89 28.22 14.06
N ALA A 13 -18.41 27.75 12.92
CA ALA A 13 -17.74 27.89 11.62
C ALA A 13 -17.58 29.35 11.16
N ASN A 14 -18.50 30.25 11.56
CA ASN A 14 -18.42 31.68 11.23
C ASN A 14 -17.57 32.48 12.23
N LEU A 15 -17.21 31.91 13.37
CA LEU A 15 -16.41 32.58 14.38
C LEU A 15 -14.91 32.57 14.00
N GLU A 16 -14.44 31.46 13.41
CA GLU A 16 -13.05 31.30 12.95
C GLU A 16 -12.67 32.35 11.90
N GLY A 17 -13.54 32.59 10.92
CA GLY A 17 -13.31 33.59 9.87
C GLY A 17 -13.26 35.03 10.42
N VAL A 18 -14.10 35.36 11.40
CA VAL A 18 -14.12 36.68 12.05
C VAL A 18 -12.87 36.88 12.92
N LEU A 19 -12.47 35.86 13.70
CA LEU A 19 -11.26 35.94 14.52
C LEU A 19 -10.00 36.06 13.67
N ALA A 20 -9.92 35.34 12.56
CA ALA A 20 -8.82 35.44 11.60
C ALA A 20 -8.71 36.84 10.97
N TYR A 21 -9.84 37.47 10.62
CA TYR A 21 -9.86 38.82 10.03
C TYR A 21 -9.31 39.91 10.98
N TYR A 22 -9.53 39.76 12.29
CA TYR A 22 -9.05 40.69 13.32
C TYR A 22 -7.74 40.26 14.00
N GLY A 23 -7.12 39.16 13.54
CA GLY A 23 -5.84 38.67 14.07
C GLY A 23 -5.90 38.09 15.49
N PHE A 24 -7.08 37.67 15.96
CA PHE A 24 -7.22 37.05 17.28
C PHE A 24 -6.90 35.55 17.23
N PRO A 25 -6.34 34.98 18.32
CA PRO A 25 -6.03 33.56 18.40
C PRO A 25 -7.31 32.73 18.33
N ILE A 26 -7.35 31.79 17.38
CA ILE A 26 -8.49 30.88 17.20
C ILE A 26 -8.39 29.78 18.27
N PRO A 27 -9.39 29.60 19.15
CA PRO A 27 -9.40 28.50 20.10
C PRO A 27 -9.62 27.19 19.33
N MET A 28 -8.55 26.44 19.11
CA MET A 28 -8.68 25.08 18.55
C MET A 28 -9.35 24.18 19.58
N PRO A 29 -10.38 23.39 19.23
CA PRO A 29 -10.75 22.25 20.06
C PRO A 29 -9.54 21.33 20.18
N PRO A 30 -9.35 20.60 21.30
CA PRO A 30 -8.24 19.69 21.44
C PRO A 30 -8.33 18.66 20.31
N VAL A 31 -7.46 18.83 19.32
CA VAL A 31 -7.18 17.79 18.34
C VAL A 31 -6.65 16.66 19.21
N VAL A 32 -7.46 15.62 19.38
CA VAL A 32 -6.97 14.32 19.82
C VAL A 32 -6.12 13.85 18.65
N THR A 33 -4.89 14.32 18.61
CA THR A 33 -3.86 13.76 17.76
C THR A 33 -3.61 12.39 18.38
N THR A 34 -4.32 11.37 17.92
CA THR A 34 -3.80 10.01 17.93
C THR A 34 -2.62 9.98 16.98
N GLU A 35 -1.55 10.68 17.35
CA GLU A 35 -0.20 10.30 17.03
C GLU A 35 0.01 8.98 17.78
N HIS A 36 -0.52 7.89 17.22
CA HIS A 36 0.09 6.60 17.40
C HIS A 36 1.48 6.70 16.74
N HIS A 37 2.41 7.38 17.42
CA HIS A 37 3.81 7.13 17.20
C HIS A 37 3.99 5.65 17.56
N PRO A 38 4.30 4.78 16.58
CA PRO A 38 4.54 3.39 16.93
C PRO A 38 5.66 3.40 17.97
N ALA A 39 5.39 2.73 19.10
CA ALA A 39 6.38 2.47 20.12
C ALA A 39 7.69 2.07 19.43
N SER A 40 8.78 2.72 19.83
CA SER A 40 10.15 2.45 19.40
C SER A 40 10.30 1.01 18.92
N LEU A 41 10.52 0.82 17.61
CA LEU A 41 10.72 -0.53 17.06
C LEU A 41 11.82 -1.22 17.88
N PRO A 42 11.64 -2.51 18.23
CA PRO A 42 12.65 -3.23 18.98
C PRO A 42 13.99 -3.15 18.24
N ASP A 43 15.07 -2.95 18.99
CA ASP A 43 16.42 -2.89 18.46
C ASP A 43 16.71 -4.24 17.75
N GLY A 44 16.81 -4.22 16.42
CA GLY A 44 16.76 -5.45 15.64
C GLY A 44 16.95 -5.23 14.14
N GLN A 45 17.52 -6.24 13.48
CA GLN A 45 17.66 -6.27 12.03
C GLN A 45 16.35 -6.77 11.40
N PHE A 46 15.73 -5.92 10.56
CA PHE A 46 14.60 -6.36 9.74
C PHE A 46 15.12 -7.05 8.49
N VAL A 47 14.68 -8.29 8.27
CA VAL A 47 15.01 -9.06 7.06
C VAL A 47 13.76 -9.18 6.20
N LEU A 48 13.85 -8.65 4.99
CA LEU A 48 12.81 -8.83 3.97
C LEU A 48 12.94 -10.23 3.38
N LYS A 49 11.94 -11.08 3.63
CA LYS A 49 11.84 -12.39 2.99
C LYS A 49 11.22 -12.22 1.62
N THR A 50 12.04 -12.29 0.58
CA THR A 50 11.59 -12.13 -0.81
C THR A 50 12.17 -13.23 -1.69
N LEU A 51 11.55 -13.44 -2.85
CA LEU A 51 12.17 -14.18 -3.94
C LEU A 51 13.46 -13.46 -4.40
N PRO A 52 14.38 -14.18 -5.08
CA PRO A 52 15.63 -13.60 -5.55
C PRO A 52 15.42 -12.33 -6.37
N ILE A 53 16.11 -11.25 -6.00
CA ILE A 53 16.05 -9.97 -6.70
C ILE A 53 17.07 -10.01 -7.84
N TYR A 54 16.57 -9.95 -9.06
CA TYR A 54 17.40 -9.90 -10.27
C TYR A 54 17.66 -8.46 -10.70
N ALA A 55 18.70 -8.24 -11.52
CA ALA A 55 19.05 -6.91 -12.04
C ALA A 55 17.87 -6.17 -12.71
N LYS A 56 17.01 -6.90 -13.43
CA LYS A 56 15.77 -6.37 -14.05
C LYS A 56 14.75 -5.78 -13.08
N CYS A 57 14.88 -6.10 -11.79
CA CYS A 57 14.01 -5.60 -10.74
C CYS A 57 14.52 -4.29 -10.13
N ILE A 58 15.77 -3.92 -10.40
CA ILE A 58 16.37 -2.67 -9.98
C ILE A 58 15.93 -1.60 -10.98
N GLY A 59 15.31 -0.53 -10.49
CA GLY A 59 14.99 0.64 -11.31
C GLY A 59 16.20 1.56 -11.47
N ASP A 60 16.09 2.54 -12.36
CA ASP A 60 17.18 3.44 -12.78
C ASP A 60 17.61 4.50 -11.73
N GLY A 61 17.66 4.14 -10.44
CA GLY A 61 18.30 4.96 -9.40
C GLY A 61 17.42 5.40 -8.23
N ASP A 62 16.18 4.94 -8.15
CA ASP A 62 15.24 5.38 -7.10
C ASP A 62 14.50 4.24 -6.38
N GLY A 63 14.80 2.98 -6.70
CA GLY A 63 14.11 1.86 -6.06
C GLY A 63 14.31 0.52 -6.72
N PHE A 64 13.65 -0.48 -6.16
CA PHE A 64 13.59 -1.83 -6.72
C PHE A 64 12.22 -2.45 -6.50
N THR A 65 11.92 -3.46 -7.30
CA THR A 65 10.72 -4.29 -7.15
C THR A 65 11.11 -5.60 -6.49
N ALA A 66 10.50 -5.94 -5.36
CA ALA A 66 10.60 -7.26 -4.77
C ALA A 66 9.34 -8.07 -5.05
N TYR A 67 9.49 -9.38 -5.00
CA TYR A 67 8.39 -10.31 -5.11
C TYR A 67 8.40 -11.21 -3.89
N VAL A 68 7.25 -11.37 -3.25
CA VAL A 68 7.08 -12.26 -2.10
C VAL A 68 6.15 -13.39 -2.51
N ASP A 69 6.55 -14.62 -2.18
CA ASP A 69 5.75 -15.80 -2.50
C ASP A 69 4.42 -15.77 -1.73
N THR A 70 3.32 -15.99 -2.43
CA THR A 70 2.00 -16.10 -1.81
C THR A 70 1.79 -17.41 -1.05
N ALA A 71 2.69 -18.38 -1.21
CA ALA A 71 2.76 -19.57 -0.35
C ALA A 71 3.29 -19.25 1.05
N ASP A 72 3.92 -18.09 1.28
CA ASP A 72 4.30 -17.66 2.62
C ASP A 72 3.03 -17.46 3.48
N PRO A 73 2.95 -18.02 4.70
CA PRO A 73 1.77 -17.89 5.56
C PRO A 73 1.33 -16.43 5.75
N THR A 74 2.28 -15.51 5.80
CA THR A 74 2.05 -14.06 6.01
C THR A 74 1.34 -13.42 4.82
N GLU A 75 1.67 -13.85 3.59
CA GLU A 75 1.08 -13.32 2.37
C GLU A 75 -0.18 -14.10 1.95
N SER A 76 -0.23 -15.40 2.22
CA SER A 76 -1.31 -16.29 1.79
C SER A 76 -2.71 -15.83 2.25
N ALA A 77 -2.80 -15.26 3.46
CA ALA A 77 -4.03 -14.72 4.02
C ALA A 77 -4.50 -13.43 3.34
N ASN A 78 -3.57 -12.68 2.73
CA ASN A 78 -3.81 -11.39 2.10
C ASN A 78 -4.10 -11.50 0.59
N VAL A 79 -4.10 -12.70 0.02
CA VAL A 79 -4.41 -12.91 -1.40
C VAL A 79 -5.92 -12.88 -1.63
N PRO A 80 -6.45 -11.96 -2.46
CA PRO A 80 -7.85 -11.93 -2.83
C PRO A 80 -8.30 -13.23 -3.50
N GLN A 81 -9.54 -13.63 -3.23
CA GLN A 81 -10.13 -14.84 -3.80
C GLN A 81 -10.10 -14.82 -5.34
N GLU A 82 -10.39 -13.67 -5.95
CA GLU A 82 -10.36 -13.49 -7.41
C GLU A 82 -9.01 -13.86 -8.04
N VAL A 83 -7.91 -13.53 -7.37
CA VAL A 83 -6.55 -13.83 -7.84
C VAL A 83 -6.30 -15.33 -7.79
N ARG A 84 -6.74 -15.99 -6.70
CA ARG A 84 -6.60 -17.43 -6.52
C ARG A 84 -7.41 -18.21 -7.55
N GLU A 85 -8.65 -17.78 -7.80
CA GLU A 85 -9.52 -18.37 -8.82
C GLU A 85 -8.96 -18.20 -10.23
N ALA A 86 -8.44 -17.01 -10.56
CA ALA A 86 -7.85 -16.75 -11.89
C ALA A 86 -6.63 -17.64 -12.17
N VAL A 87 -5.79 -17.88 -11.14
CA VAL A 87 -4.63 -18.78 -11.25
C VAL A 87 -5.05 -20.24 -11.35
N ASN A 88 -6.02 -20.67 -10.52
CA ASN A 88 -6.56 -22.02 -10.56
C ASN A 88 -7.26 -22.34 -11.89
N ALA A 89 -8.02 -21.39 -12.43
CA ALA A 89 -8.65 -21.55 -13.75
C ALA A 89 -7.59 -21.71 -14.85
N MET A 90 -6.44 -21.03 -14.74
CA MET A 90 -5.35 -21.17 -15.70
C MET A 90 -4.63 -22.51 -15.58
N SER A 91 -4.34 -22.97 -14.36
CA SER A 91 -3.69 -24.28 -14.13
C SER A 91 -4.57 -25.46 -14.58
N GLN A 92 -5.89 -25.33 -14.45
CA GLN A 92 -6.86 -26.33 -14.91
C GLN A 92 -7.11 -26.29 -16.43
N THR A 93 -6.72 -25.22 -17.13
CA THR A 93 -6.91 -25.13 -18.57
C THR A 93 -5.82 -25.98 -19.27
N PRO A 94 -6.18 -27.01 -20.07
CA PRO A 94 -5.21 -27.84 -20.81
C PRO A 94 -4.30 -27.06 -21.77
N LYS A 95 -4.65 -25.79 -22.02
CA LYS A 95 -3.96 -24.81 -22.88
C LYS A 95 -2.82 -24.09 -22.16
N HIS A 96 -2.06 -24.77 -21.30
CA HIS A 96 -0.84 -24.24 -20.67
C HIS A 96 0.20 -23.73 -21.70
N ARG A 97 -0.04 -23.95 -22.99
CA ARG A 97 0.78 -23.49 -24.13
C ARG A 97 0.31 -22.23 -24.87
N ASN A 98 -0.86 -21.66 -24.59
CA ASN A 98 -1.28 -20.45 -25.30
C ASN A 98 -0.63 -19.20 -24.70
N SER A 99 0.46 -18.73 -25.31
CA SER A 99 1.20 -17.52 -24.92
C SER A 99 0.30 -16.28 -24.76
N GLN A 100 -0.74 -16.17 -25.60
CA GLN A 100 -1.69 -15.05 -25.54
C GLN A 100 -2.54 -15.07 -24.27
N GLN A 101 -3.02 -16.24 -23.84
CA GLN A 101 -3.80 -16.38 -22.60
C GLN A 101 -2.93 -16.12 -21.37
N LYS A 102 -1.67 -16.62 -21.37
CA LYS A 102 -0.69 -16.31 -20.33
C LYS A 102 -0.41 -14.82 -20.22
N SER A 103 -0.23 -14.12 -21.35
CA SER A 103 -0.04 -12.67 -21.38
C SER A 103 -1.25 -11.91 -20.82
N VAL A 104 -2.46 -12.30 -21.21
CA VAL A 104 -3.70 -11.69 -20.69
C VAL A 104 -3.83 -11.89 -19.18
N LEU A 105 -3.59 -13.11 -18.68
CA LEU A 105 -3.61 -13.39 -17.25
C LEU A 105 -2.53 -12.58 -16.52
N GLN A 106 -1.32 -12.57 -17.04
CA GLN A 106 -0.20 -11.81 -16.46
C GLN A 106 -0.53 -10.31 -16.37
N SER A 107 -1.18 -9.75 -17.39
CA SER A 107 -1.64 -8.35 -17.37
C SER A 107 -2.69 -8.11 -16.28
N LYS A 108 -3.67 -9.00 -16.13
CA LYS A 108 -4.67 -8.92 -15.05
C LYS A 108 -4.03 -8.99 -13.67
N LEU A 109 -3.10 -9.92 -13.47
CA LEU A 109 -2.39 -10.08 -12.20
C LEU A 109 -1.53 -8.86 -11.89
N ASN A 110 -0.79 -8.33 -12.87
CA ASN A 110 0.04 -7.14 -12.67
C ASN A 110 -0.80 -5.94 -12.20
N LYS A 111 -2.02 -5.77 -12.74
CA LYS A 111 -2.96 -4.72 -12.30
C LYS A 111 -3.42 -4.93 -10.85
N ALA A 112 -3.54 -6.18 -10.41
CA ALA A 112 -3.88 -6.53 -9.03
C ALA A 112 -2.66 -6.52 -8.08
N GLY A 113 -1.46 -6.20 -8.58
CA GLY A 113 -0.22 -6.22 -7.80
C GLY A 113 0.36 -7.63 -7.58
N TYR A 114 0.01 -8.59 -8.43
CA TYR A 114 0.52 -9.96 -8.40
C TYR A 114 1.23 -10.33 -9.70
N ARG A 115 2.10 -11.33 -9.64
CA ARG A 115 2.84 -11.82 -10.79
C ARG A 115 3.13 -13.30 -10.68
N ILE A 116 2.92 -14.05 -11.77
CA ILE A 116 3.43 -15.41 -11.88
C ILE A 116 4.89 -15.35 -12.32
N ILE A 117 5.77 -15.97 -11.54
CA ILE A 117 7.19 -16.11 -11.83
C ILE A 117 7.43 -17.56 -12.23
N TYR A 118 7.74 -17.76 -13.51
CA TYR A 118 8.10 -19.06 -14.06
C TYR A 118 9.56 -19.34 -13.74
N THR A 119 9.79 -20.37 -12.93
CA THR A 119 11.11 -20.92 -12.63
C THR A 119 11.25 -22.27 -13.34
N SER A 120 12.47 -22.79 -13.48
CA SER A 120 12.75 -24.05 -14.17
C SER A 120 11.97 -25.26 -13.63
N LYS A 121 11.48 -25.18 -12.40
CA LYS A 121 10.78 -26.25 -11.69
C LYS A 121 9.30 -25.94 -11.47
N ASP A 122 8.96 -24.68 -11.15
CA ASP A 122 7.64 -24.30 -10.65
C ASP A 122 7.16 -22.94 -11.16
N GLU A 123 5.84 -22.76 -11.12
CA GLU A 123 5.16 -21.48 -11.36
C GLU A 123 4.77 -20.87 -10.03
N ILE A 124 5.43 -19.78 -9.63
CA ILE A 124 5.24 -19.15 -8.32
C ILE A 124 4.34 -17.94 -8.48
N LEU A 125 3.19 -17.94 -7.80
CA LEU A 125 2.38 -16.73 -7.66
C LEU A 125 3.00 -15.84 -6.58
N ALA A 126 3.41 -14.64 -6.95
CA ALA A 126 4.06 -13.72 -6.04
C ALA A 126 3.34 -12.36 -5.97
N ARG A 127 3.32 -11.77 -4.78
CA ARG A 127 2.89 -10.37 -4.55
C ARG A 127 4.03 -9.44 -4.93
N GLN A 128 3.71 -8.38 -5.68
CA GLN A 128 4.66 -7.37 -6.10
C GLN A 128 4.75 -6.24 -5.07
N TYR A 129 5.97 -5.91 -4.66
CA TYR A 129 6.26 -4.77 -3.78
C TYR A 129 7.25 -3.83 -4.47
N ARG A 130 6.98 -2.53 -4.45
CA ARG A 130 7.86 -1.51 -5.02
C ARG A 130 8.47 -0.69 -3.88
N PHE A 131 9.76 -0.84 -3.68
CA PHE A 131 10.53 -0.09 -2.70
C PHE A 131 11.12 1.14 -3.37
N ARG A 132 11.04 2.28 -2.69
CA ARG A 132 11.71 3.53 -3.07
C ARG A 132 12.78 3.84 -2.05
N LEU A 133 13.96 4.22 -2.54
CA LEU A 133 15.12 4.49 -1.69
C LEU A 133 15.21 5.98 -1.32
N ARG A 134 14.50 6.86 -2.04
CA ARG A 134 14.33 8.27 -1.66
C ARG A 134 12.90 8.50 -1.19
N GLY A 135 12.76 8.99 0.04
CA GLY A 135 11.48 9.47 0.57
C GLY A 135 11.21 10.86 0.01
N HIS A 136 9.99 11.11 -0.44
CA HIS A 136 9.51 12.45 -0.71
C HIS A 136 8.19 12.69 -0.01
#